data_AF-A0A444Z4I1-F1
#
_entry.id   AF-A0A444Z4I1-F1
#
_cell.length_a   1.000
_cell.length_b   1.000
_cell.length_c   1.000
_cell.angle_alpha   90.00
_cell.angle_beta   90.00
_cell.angle_gamma   90.00
#
_symmetry.space_group_name_H-M   'P 1'
#
loop_
_entity.id
_entity.type
_entity.pdbx_description
1 polymer ?
#
loop_
_entity_poly.entity_id
_entity_poly.type
_entity_poly.pdbx_seq_one_letter_code
_entity_poly.pdbx_strand_id
1 'polypeptide(L)' 'MLGSLTIVVTHHMYSMPPYPYLATDYGTQLSLFRHHMWIGGFLIVGAAAHAAIFMVSGGFLQTTRDWVNCSIK' A
#
# COMPACT_ATOMS: atom_id res chain seq x y z
N MET A 1 -2.29 -1.97 3.89
CA MET A 1 -3.66 -1.68 3.41
C MET A 1 -3.70 -0.54 2.40
N LEU A 2 -2.93 0.54 2.58
CA LEU A 2 -2.89 1.69 1.66
C LEU A 2 -2.60 1.31 0.20
N GLY A 3 -1.62 0.44 -0.06
CA GLY A 3 -1.27 0.06 -1.44
C GLY A 3 -2.35 -0.73 -2.19
N SER A 4 -3.21 -1.50 -1.49
CA SER A 4 -4.33 -2.21 -2.12
C SER A 4 -5.49 -1.27 -2.45
N LEU A 5 -5.75 -0.27 -1.60
CA LEU A 5 -6.79 0.73 -1.82
C LEU A 5 -6.51 1.60 -3.04
N THR A 6 -5.27 2.04 -3.26
CA THR A 6 -4.92 2.87 -4.41
C THR A 6 -5.09 2.12 -5.74
N ILE A 7 -4.87 0.80 -5.77
CA ILE A 7 -5.12 -0.06 -6.93
C ILE A 7 -6.63 -0.17 -7.23
N VAL A 8 -7.46 -0.30 -6.20
CA VAL A 8 -8.93 -0.36 -6.35
C VAL A 8 -9.49 0.98 -6.84
N VAL A 9 -9.03 2.10 -6.26
CA VAL A 9 -9.39 3.46 -6.70
C VAL A 9 -9.08 3.64 -8.19
N THR A 10 -7.93 3.16 -8.63
CA THR A 10 -7.54 3.23 -10.05
C THR A 10 -8.51 2.52 -10.98
N HIS A 11 -8.91 1.29 -10.63
CA HIS A 11 -9.88 0.52 -11.42
C HIS A 11 -11.24 1.22 -11.43
N HIS A 12 -11.64 1.81 -10.30
CA HIS A 12 -12.89 2.53 -10.18
C HIS A 12 -12.90 3.83 -11.01
N MET A 13 -11.78 4.56 -11.07
CA MET A 13 -11.66 5.78 -11.90
C MET A 13 -11.66 5.49 -13.41
N TYR A 14 -11.18 4.30 -13.82
CA TYR A 14 -11.27 3.87 -15.22
C TYR A 14 -12.72 3.53 -15.62
N SER A 15 -13.45 2.84 -14.74
CA SER A 15 -14.80 2.31 -15.04
C SER A 15 -15.95 3.26 -14.67
N MET A 16 -15.72 4.21 -13.76
CA MET A 16 -16.67 5.27 -13.38
C MET A 16 -15.93 6.61 -13.28
N PRO A 17 -15.80 7.37 -14.38
CA PRO A 17 -15.08 8.64 -14.38
C PRO A 17 -15.83 9.67 -13.52
N PRO A 18 -15.25 10.12 -12.39
CA PRO A 18 -15.95 10.99 -11.44
C PRO A 18 -15.84 12.48 -11.79
N TYR A 19 -15.01 12.85 -12.78
CA TYR A 19 -14.86 14.23 -13.23
C TYR A 19 -15.45 14.42 -14.65
N PRO A 20 -16.21 15.51 -14.89
CA PRO A 20 -16.69 15.86 -16.23
C PRO A 20 -15.50 15.99 -17.20
N TYR A 21 -15.65 15.48 -18.43
CA TYR A 21 -14.65 15.50 -19.52
C TYR A 21 -13.45 14.54 -19.40
N LEU A 22 -13.22 13.87 -18.27
CA LEU A 22 -12.17 12.84 -18.17
C LEU A 22 -12.43 11.60 -19.05
N ALA A 23 -13.69 11.34 -19.41
CA ALA A 23 -14.05 10.24 -20.30
C ALA A 23 -13.61 10.49 -21.76
N THR A 24 -13.33 11.75 -22.14
CA THR A 24 -12.89 12.13 -23.49
C THR A 24 -11.38 12.40 -23.57
N ASP A 25 -10.74 12.74 -22.45
CA ASP A 25 -9.28 12.90 -22.37
C ASP A 25 -8.58 11.57 -22.03
N TYR A 26 -8.35 10.75 -23.06
CA TYR A 26 -7.68 9.45 -22.92
C TYR A 26 -6.27 9.52 -22.32
N GLY A 27 -5.55 10.63 -22.57
CA GLY A 27 -4.17 10.82 -22.08
C GLY A 27 -4.10 10.99 -20.57
N THR A 28 -5.00 11.77 -19.97
CA THR A 28 -5.06 11.94 -18.52
C THR A 28 -5.61 10.69 -17.84
N GLN A 29 -6.57 9.98 -18.43
CA GLN A 29 -7.08 8.73 -17.85
C GLN A 29 -6.00 7.64 -17.78
N LEU A 30 -5.21 7.45 -18.85
CA LEU A 30 -4.11 6.48 -18.86
C LEU A 30 -2.98 6.88 -17.90
N SER A 31 -2.66 8.17 -17.82
CA SER A 31 -1.63 8.70 -16.92
C SER A 31 -2.02 8.49 -15.45
N LEU A 32 -3.25 8.82 -15.08
CA LEU A 32 -3.78 8.61 -13.73
C LEU A 32 -3.80 7.12 -13.35
N PHE A 33 -4.16 6.24 -14.28
CA PHE A 33 -4.16 4.81 -14.07
C PHE A 33 -2.75 4.27 -13.77
N ARG A 34 -1.78 4.57 -14.63
CA ARG A 34 -0.38 4.15 -14.40
C ARG A 34 0.21 4.77 -13.15
N HIS A 35 -0.07 6.04 -12.87
CA HIS A 35 0.43 6.73 -11.69
C HIS A 35 -0.02 6.04 -10.39
N HIS A 36 -1.32 5.80 -10.24
CA HIS A 36 -1.86 5.20 -9.03
C HIS A 36 -1.51 3.71 -8.89
N MET A 37 -1.34 2.98 -10.00
CA MET A 37 -0.85 1.60 -9.95
C MET A 37 0.61 1.47 -9.55
N TRP A 38 1.48 2.37 -10.02
CA TRP A 38 2.87 2.41 -9.56
C TRP A 38 2.97 2.80 -8.09
N ILE A 39 2.21 3.82 -7.65
CA ILE A 39 2.15 4.19 -6.23
C ILE A 39 1.64 3.03 -5.36
N GLY A 40 0.57 2.35 -5.79
CA GLY A 40 0.07 1.17 -5.11
C GLY A 40 1.11 0.05 -5.00
N GLY A 41 1.82 -0.23 -6.09
CA GLY A 41 2.91 -1.19 -6.13
C GLY A 41 4.05 -0.84 -5.16
N PHE A 42 4.50 0.41 -5.14
CA PHE A 42 5.55 0.87 -4.21
C PHE A 42 5.13 0.73 -2.75
N LEU A 43 3.87 1.01 -2.42
CA LEU A 43 3.37 0.89 -1.05
C LEU A 43 3.22 -0.57 -0.60
N ILE A 44 2.86 -1.49 -1.50
CA ILE A 44 2.79 -2.93 -1.19
C ILE A 44 4.19 -3.50 -0.94
N VAL A 45 5.14 -3.24 -1.86
CA VAL A 45 6.54 -3.69 -1.70
C VAL A 45 7.17 -3.04 -0.47
N GLY A 46 6.91 -1.75 -0.25
CA GLY A 46 7.38 -1.02 0.94
C GLY A 46 6.87 -1.63 2.25
N ALA A 47 5.60 -2.06 2.31
CA ALA A 47 5.07 -2.74 3.49
C ALA A 47 5.73 -4.11 3.73
N ALA A 48 5.98 -4.88 2.67
CA ALA A 48 6.70 -6.15 2.77
C ALA A 48 8.16 -5.94 3.23
N ALA A 49 8.83 -4.91 2.71
CA ALA A 49 10.19 -4.56 3.12
C ALA A 49 10.25 -4.14 4.60
N HIS A 50 9.30 -3.32 5.08
CA HIS A 50 9.22 -2.97 6.51
C HIS A 50 8.98 -4.20 7.39
N ALA A 51 8.12 -5.14 6.96
CA ALA A 51 7.90 -6.38 7.70
C ALA A 51 9.18 -7.25 7.76
N ALA A 52 9.92 -7.35 6.65
CA ALA A 52 11.18 -8.09 6.61
C ALA A 52 12.27 -7.46 7.48
N ILE A 53 12.39 -6.12 7.47
CA ILE A 53 13.33 -5.39 8.33
C ILE A 53 12.95 -5.56 9.80
N PHE A 54 11.67 -5.49 10.15
CA PHE A 54 11.21 -5.74 11.52
C PHE A 54 11.56 -7.16 12.01
N MET A 55 11.45 -8.16 11.13
CA MET A 55 11.82 -9.54 11.42
C MET A 55 13.33 -9.70 11.62
N VAL A 56 14.15 -9.10 10.74
CA VAL A 56 15.63 -9.21 10.78
C VAL A 56 16.25 -8.36 11.89
N SER A 57 15.72 -7.17 12.16
CA SER A 57 16.21 -6.25 13.21
C SER A 57 15.91 -6.74 14.63
N GLY A 58 15.38 -7.97 14.77
CA GLY A 58 15.10 -8.59 16.06
C GLY A 58 13.87 -8.03 16.77
N GLY A 59 13.06 -7.20 16.10
CA GLY A 59 11.83 -6.63 16.68
C GLY A 59 10.82 -7.70 17.11
N PHE A 60 10.76 -8.81 16.38
CA PHE A 60 9.94 -9.97 16.74
C PHE A 60 10.41 -10.67 18.03
N LEU A 61 11.72 -10.86 18.18
CA LEU A 61 12.30 -11.47 19.38
C LEU A 61 12.29 -10.51 20.58
N GLN A 62 12.39 -9.19 20.35
CA GLN A 62 12.28 -8.19 21.40
C GLN A 62 10.84 -8.11 21.93
N THR A 63 9.84 -8.04 21.05
CA THR A 63 8.42 -8.10 21.43
C THR A 63 8.13 -9.33 22.28
N THR A 64 8.54 -10.52 21.85
CA THR A 64 8.28 -11.76 22.61
C THR A 64 9.03 -11.81 23.94
N ARG A 65 10.24 -11.25 24.03
CA ARG A 65 11.00 -11.14 25.28
C ARG A 65 10.35 -10.16 26.27
N ASP A 66 9.78 -9.06 25.78
CA ASP A 66 9.06 -8.08 26.61
C ASP A 66 7.76 -8.68 27.19
N TRP A 67 7.05 -9.50 26.40
CA TRP A 67 5.91 -10.29 26.90
C TRP A 67 6.31 -11.29 28.00
N VAL A 68 7.41 -12.01 27.82
CA VAL A 68 7.92 -12.95 28.82
C VAL A 68 8.35 -12.23 30.10
N ASN A 69 9.04 -11.08 29.98
CA ASN A 69 9.47 -10.28 31.13
C ASN A 69 8.30 -9.67 31.93
N CYS A 70 7.16 -9.37 31.27
CA CYS A 70 5.94 -8.92 31.94
C CYS A 70 5.17 -10.08 32.60
N SER A 71 5.21 -11.29 32.02
CA SER A 71 4.52 -12.47 32.56
C SER A 71 5.21 -13.07 33.81
N ILE A 72 6.51 -12.83 33.97
CA ILE A 72 7.31 -13.31 35.12
C ILE A 72 7.28 -12.34 36.31
N LYS A 73 6.80 -11.10 36.11
CA LYS A 73 6.59 -10.10 37.16
C LYS A 73 5.15 -10.13 37.66
#